data_AF-A0A2X3L6C4-F1
#
_entry.id   AF-A0A2X3L6C4-F1
#
_cell.length_a   1.000
_cell.length_b   1.000
_cell.length_c   1.000
_cell.angle_alpha   90.00
_cell.angle_beta   90.00
_cell.angle_gamma   90.00
#
_symmetry.space_group_name_H-M   'P 1'
#
loop_
_entity.id
_entity.type
_entity.pdbx_description
1 polymer ?
#
loop_
_entity_poly.entity_id
_entity_poly.type
_entity_poly.pdbx_seq_one_letter_code
_entity_poly.pdbx_strand_id
1 'polypeptide(L)'
;MSRGFTLAGGLTAGLVFVPVLPGLALIVPPLLHGEPWFALWQDSQRPEAIIATLVSTMLSVGGALLLTLIILCALFPGERWQRYLRRLPLLLALPHVALASGFFFLFSDSGWLVRLFNLSLPSDRYGVALGLMLALKEAWFLLWFTAAQLQSEQLHQQLTLARTLGYGELQARMFVLGGRSFFLALAGF
;
A
#
# COMPACT_ATOMS: atom_id res chain seq x y z
N MET A 1 32.58 23.37 -17.14
CA MET A 1 31.20 22.84 -17.29
C MET A 1 30.26 23.75 -16.54
N SER A 2 29.26 24.27 -17.25
CA SER A 2 28.86 25.67 -17.20
C SER A 2 27.72 25.97 -16.23
N ARG A 3 27.81 27.09 -15.52
CA ARG A 3 26.75 27.70 -14.69
C ARG A 3 25.40 27.86 -15.44
N GLY A 4 25.41 27.82 -16.78
CA GLY A 4 24.21 27.82 -17.62
C GLY A 4 23.39 26.52 -17.55
N PHE A 5 24.04 25.36 -17.37
CA PHE A 5 23.32 24.08 -17.25
C PHE A 5 22.56 23.98 -15.91
N THR A 6 23.15 24.51 -14.83
CA THR A 6 22.49 24.57 -13.51
C THR A 6 21.34 25.58 -13.48
N LEU A 7 21.45 26.70 -14.20
CA LEU A 7 20.37 27.69 -14.31
C LEU A 7 19.21 27.17 -15.20
N ALA A 8 19.53 26.52 -16.32
CA ALA A 8 18.54 25.89 -17.18
C ALA A 8 17.81 24.75 -16.45
N GLY A 9 18.53 23.92 -15.69
CA GLY A 9 17.94 22.89 -14.83
C GLY A 9 17.08 23.45 -13.69
N GLY A 10 17.48 24.59 -13.11
CA GLY A 10 16.68 25.30 -12.10
C GLY A 10 15.39 25.86 -12.67
N LEU A 11 15.41 26.41 -13.89
CA LEU A 11 14.22 26.95 -14.56
C LEU A 11 13.23 25.86 -14.96
N THR A 12 13.71 24.72 -15.47
CA THR A 12 12.83 23.58 -15.81
C THR A 12 12.23 22.96 -14.56
N ALA A 13 13.02 22.78 -13.50
CA ALA A 13 12.50 22.35 -12.19
C ALA A 13 11.45 23.34 -11.66
N GLY A 14 11.73 24.64 -11.72
CA GLY A 14 10.79 25.68 -11.32
C GLY A 14 9.46 25.60 -12.07
N LEU A 15 9.50 25.44 -13.40
CA LEU A 15 8.31 25.34 -14.25
C LEU A 15 7.41 24.13 -13.89
N VAL A 16 8.00 23.01 -13.46
CA VAL A 16 7.27 21.83 -12.98
C VAL A 16 6.51 22.11 -11.67
N PHE A 17 7.04 23.00 -10.82
CA PHE A 17 6.42 23.36 -9.55
C PHE A 17 5.50 24.59 -9.64
N VAL A 18 5.49 25.33 -10.76
CA VAL A 18 4.57 26.47 -10.97
C VAL A 18 3.10 26.12 -10.70
N PRO A 19 2.55 24.96 -11.13
CA PRO A 19 1.17 24.57 -10.82
C PRO A 19 0.88 24.32 -9.33
N VAL A 20 1.92 24.16 -8.49
CA VAL A 20 1.79 23.96 -7.04
C VAL A 20 1.69 25.30 -6.30
N LEU A 21 2.23 26.39 -6.88
CA LEU A 21 2.23 27.72 -6.28
C LEU A 21 0.84 28.27 -5.94
N PRO A 22 -0.20 28.13 -6.80
CA PRO A 22 -1.56 28.55 -6.46
C PRO A 22 -2.11 27.79 -5.25
N GLY A 23 -1.87 26.47 -5.17
CA GLY A 23 -2.30 25.66 -4.04
C GLY A 23 -1.65 26.10 -2.73
N LEU A 24 -0.34 26.35 -2.76
CA LEU A 24 0.39 26.90 -1.61
C LEU A 24 -0.13 28.29 -1.22
N ALA A 25 -0.37 29.17 -2.19
CA ALA A 25 -0.89 30.51 -1.94
C ALA A 25 -2.29 30.50 -1.31
N LEU A 26 -3.10 29.47 -1.57
CA LEU A 26 -4.42 29.29 -0.94
C LEU A 26 -4.34 28.68 0.47
N ILE A 27 -3.32 27.86 0.75
CA ILE A 27 -3.13 27.19 2.06
C ILE A 27 -2.43 28.10 3.07
N VAL A 28 -1.53 28.98 2.64
CA VAL A 28 -0.74 29.86 3.52
C VAL A 28 -1.62 30.82 4.36
N PRO A 29 -2.63 31.52 3.80
CA PRO A 29 -3.48 32.41 4.57
C PRO A 29 -4.19 31.72 5.76
N PRO A 30 -4.92 30.59 5.59
CA PRO A 30 -5.55 29.92 6.73
C PRO A 30 -4.54 29.27 7.69
N LEU A 31 -3.30 28.99 7.26
CA LEU A 31 -2.23 28.53 8.15
C LEU A 31 -1.82 29.59 9.18
N LEU A 32 -1.83 30.86 8.77
CA LEU A 32 -1.38 32.00 9.58
C LEU A 32 -2.48 32.56 10.50
N HIS A 33 -3.74 32.24 10.24
CA HIS A 33 -4.87 32.67 11.08
C HIS A 33 -5.23 31.55 12.07
N GLY A 34 -5.50 31.88 13.34
CA GLY A 34 -5.85 30.89 14.37
C GLY A 34 -7.31 30.39 14.31
N GLU A 35 -8.20 31.17 13.71
CA GLU A 35 -9.65 30.88 13.60
C GLU A 35 -9.98 29.53 12.91
N PRO A 36 -9.40 29.19 11.75
CA PRO A 36 -9.67 27.91 11.09
C PRO A 36 -9.23 26.71 11.93
N TRP A 37 -8.14 26.82 12.68
CA TRP A 37 -7.66 25.76 13.57
C TRP A 37 -8.64 25.52 14.73
N PHE A 38 -9.20 26.59 15.27
CA PHE A 38 -10.20 26.49 16.33
C PHE A 38 -11.53 25.93 15.81
N ALA A 39 -11.96 26.36 14.62
CA ALA A 39 -13.14 25.82 13.94
C ALA A 39 -12.99 24.32 13.64
N LEU A 40 -11.82 23.89 13.14
CA LEU A 40 -11.48 22.48 13.03
C LEU A 40 -11.60 21.81 14.39
N TRP A 41 -11.02 22.40 15.44
CA TRP A 41 -11.11 21.88 16.82
C TRP A 41 -12.48 22.02 17.50
N GLN A 42 -13.51 22.52 16.82
CA GLN A 42 -14.89 22.51 17.31
C GLN A 42 -15.83 21.66 16.45
N ASP A 43 -15.37 21.18 15.31
CA ASP A 43 -16.19 20.36 14.42
C ASP A 43 -16.64 19.06 15.11
N SER A 44 -17.93 18.74 14.97
CA SER A 44 -18.58 17.55 15.53
C SER A 44 -18.19 16.27 14.78
N GLN A 45 -17.69 16.37 13.54
CA GLN A 45 -17.31 15.22 12.71
C GLN A 45 -15.90 14.70 12.97
N ARG A 46 -15.06 15.43 13.72
CA ARG A 46 -13.68 15.02 14.03
C ARG A 46 -13.52 13.65 14.66
N PRO A 47 -14.23 13.28 15.74
CA PRO A 47 -14.02 11.98 16.37
C PRO A 47 -14.36 10.84 15.40
N GLU A 48 -15.40 11.01 14.58
CA GLU A 48 -15.78 10.04 13.57
C GLU A 48 -14.71 9.92 12.47
N ALA A 49 -14.19 11.04 11.97
CA ALA A 49 -13.12 11.05 10.98
C ALA A 49 -11.82 10.42 11.50
N ILE A 50 -11.45 10.66 12.77
CA ILE A 50 -10.27 10.08 13.41
C ILE A 50 -10.44 8.56 13.56
N ILE A 51 -11.60 8.10 14.04
CA ILE A 51 -11.90 6.68 14.18
C ILE A 51 -11.87 6.00 12.80
N ALA A 52 -12.52 6.59 11.80
CA ALA A 52 -12.51 6.05 10.44
C ALA A 52 -11.09 5.97 9.87
N THR A 53 -10.24 6.97 10.13
CA THR A 53 -8.84 6.96 9.70
C THR A 53 -8.03 5.87 10.42
N LEU A 54 -8.19 5.72 11.73
CA LEU A 54 -7.51 4.67 12.51
C LEU A 54 -7.95 3.27 12.09
N VAL A 55 -9.26 3.04 11.97
CA VAL A 55 -9.81 1.74 11.58
C VAL A 55 -9.37 1.39 10.16
N SER A 56 -9.51 2.32 9.22
CA SER A 56 -9.12 2.09 7.82
C SER A 56 -7.62 1.85 7.67
N THR A 57 -6.76 2.59 8.38
CA THR A 57 -5.31 2.39 8.32
C THR A 57 -4.88 1.07 8.96
N MET A 58 -5.45 0.69 10.10
CA MET A 58 -5.14 -0.60 10.74
C MET A 58 -5.59 -1.78 9.87
N LEU A 59 -6.78 -1.70 9.28
CA LEU A 59 -7.27 -2.68 8.31
C LEU A 59 -6.40 -2.72 7.06
N SER A 60 -5.98 -1.55 6.56
CA SER A 60 -5.12 -1.45 5.39
C SER A 60 -3.78 -2.13 5.62
N VAL A 61 -3.06 -1.72 6.67
CA VAL A 61 -1.72 -2.24 6.96
C VAL A 61 -1.79 -3.73 7.28
N GLY A 62 -2.71 -4.14 8.15
CA GLY A 62 -2.88 -5.55 8.52
C GLY A 62 -3.27 -6.41 7.33
N GLY A 63 -4.27 -5.98 6.56
CA GLY A 63 -4.73 -6.68 5.36
C GLY A 63 -3.67 -6.73 4.27
N ALA A 64 -2.95 -5.64 4.03
CA ALA A 64 -1.89 -5.55 3.04
C ALA A 64 -0.73 -6.50 3.39
N LEU A 65 -0.30 -6.52 4.65
CA LEU A 65 0.74 -7.43 5.13
C LEU A 65 0.32 -8.90 5.00
N LEU A 66 -0.90 -9.24 5.44
CA LEU A 66 -1.42 -10.61 5.34
C LEU A 66 -1.54 -11.06 3.88
N LEU A 67 -2.12 -10.23 3.01
CA LEU A 67 -2.25 -10.53 1.58
C LEU A 67 -0.88 -10.70 0.92
N THR A 68 0.06 -9.81 1.22
CA THR A 68 1.44 -9.89 0.72
C THR A 68 2.08 -11.21 1.15
N LEU A 69 1.99 -11.57 2.44
CA LEU A 69 2.56 -12.80 2.97
C LEU A 69 1.93 -14.05 2.36
N ILE A 70 0.59 -14.09 2.23
CA ILE A 70 -0.14 -15.21 1.61
C ILE A 70 0.32 -15.40 0.18
N ILE A 71 0.36 -14.33 -0.62
CA ILE A 71 0.78 -14.39 -2.03
C ILE A 71 2.24 -14.82 -2.14
N LEU A 72 3.10 -14.31 -1.27
CA LEU A 72 4.52 -14.63 -1.25
C LEU A 72 4.73 -16.11 -0.90
N CYS A 73 4.10 -16.62 0.15
CA CYS A 73 4.14 -18.05 0.51
C CYS A 73 3.56 -18.97 -0.57
N ALA A 74 2.50 -18.53 -1.27
CA ALA A 74 1.81 -19.33 -2.27
C ALA A 74 2.55 -19.39 -3.62
N LEU A 75 3.12 -18.27 -4.08
CA LEU A 75 3.71 -18.18 -5.41
C LEU A 75 5.25 -18.32 -5.42
N PHE A 76 5.93 -18.08 -4.30
CA PHE A 76 7.39 -18.18 -4.22
C PHE A 76 7.86 -19.60 -3.87
N PRO A 77 8.93 -20.14 -4.51
CA PRO A 77 9.61 -19.69 -5.73
C PRO A 77 9.06 -20.40 -6.99
N GLY A 78 8.77 -19.67 -8.07
CA GLY A 78 8.38 -20.30 -9.34
C GLY A 78 8.14 -19.35 -10.52
N GLU A 79 7.97 -19.91 -11.71
CA GLU A 79 7.63 -19.22 -12.97
C GLU A 79 6.37 -18.33 -12.87
N ARG A 80 5.43 -18.74 -12.03
CA ARG A 80 4.17 -18.03 -11.77
C ARG A 80 4.41 -16.71 -11.04
N TRP A 81 5.37 -16.67 -10.11
CA TRP A 81 5.81 -15.45 -9.43
C TRP A 81 6.37 -14.45 -10.42
N GLN A 82 7.30 -14.85 -11.29
CA GLN A 82 7.88 -13.96 -12.29
C GLN A 82 6.83 -13.42 -13.28
N ARG A 83 5.86 -14.24 -13.71
CA ARG A 83 4.74 -13.77 -14.54
C ARG A 83 3.86 -12.75 -13.83
N TYR A 84 3.59 -12.96 -12.55
CA TYR A 84 2.82 -12.02 -11.73
C TYR A 84 3.56 -10.69 -11.55
N LEU A 85 4.86 -10.73 -11.24
CA LEU A 85 5.69 -9.53 -11.11
C LEU A 85 5.77 -8.70 -12.39
N ARG A 86 5.75 -9.32 -13.57
CA ARG A 86 5.70 -8.58 -14.84
C ARG A 86 4.40 -7.81 -15.05
N ARG A 87 3.28 -8.27 -14.46
CA ARG A 87 1.97 -7.60 -14.55
C ARG A 87 1.72 -6.59 -13.44
N LEU A 88 2.47 -6.68 -12.34
CA LEU A 88 2.34 -5.82 -11.17
C LEU A 88 2.54 -4.30 -11.47
N PRO A 89 3.54 -3.88 -12.27
CA PRO A 89 3.69 -2.49 -12.67
C PRO A 89 2.48 -1.94 -13.43
N LEU A 90 1.81 -2.78 -14.23
CA LEU A 90 0.58 -2.39 -14.93
C LEU A 90 -0.57 -2.14 -13.94
N LEU A 91 -0.66 -2.95 -12.87
CA LEU A 91 -1.63 -2.74 -11.80
C LEU A 91 -1.31 -1.49 -10.96
N LEU A 92 -0.02 -1.18 -10.76
CA LEU A 92 0.42 0.03 -10.06
C LEU A 92 0.19 1.31 -10.88
N ALA A 93 0.16 1.19 -12.21
CA ALA A 93 -0.15 2.29 -13.12
C ALA A 93 -1.66 2.59 -13.22
N LEU A 94 -2.53 1.80 -12.57
CA LEU A 94 -3.97 2.06 -12.56
C LEU A 94 -4.26 3.44 -11.97
N PRO A 95 -5.10 4.25 -12.62
CA PRO A 95 -5.52 5.53 -12.07
C PRO A 95 -6.28 5.28 -10.76
N HIS A 96 -5.79 5.88 -9.68
CA HIS A 96 -6.33 5.75 -8.33
C HIS A 96 -7.83 6.07 -8.26
N VAL A 97 -8.30 7.02 -9.07
CA VAL A 97 -9.72 7.37 -9.18
C VAL A 97 -10.55 6.20 -9.72
N ALA A 98 -10.08 5.50 -10.76
CA ALA A 98 -10.83 4.37 -11.32
C ALA A 98 -10.92 3.20 -10.33
N LEU A 99 -9.84 2.96 -9.56
CA LEU A 99 -9.86 1.95 -8.49
C LEU A 99 -10.87 2.33 -7.41
N ALA A 100 -10.89 3.59 -6.98
CA ALA A 100 -11.83 4.10 -5.99
C ALA A 100 -13.29 3.99 -6.47
N SER A 101 -13.58 4.44 -7.70
CA SER A 101 -14.91 4.34 -8.29
C SER A 101 -15.35 2.89 -8.47
N GLY A 102 -14.45 2.00 -8.89
CA GLY A 102 -14.74 0.57 -9.01
C GLY A 102 -15.10 -0.07 -7.66
N PHE A 103 -14.33 0.23 -6.61
CA PHE A 103 -14.64 -0.20 -5.25
C PHE A 103 -15.95 0.39 -4.73
N PHE A 104 -16.21 1.68 -5.00
CA PHE A 104 -17.46 2.32 -4.64
C PHE A 104 -18.67 1.61 -5.27
N PHE A 105 -18.62 1.28 -6.56
CA PHE A 105 -19.68 0.48 -7.20
C PHE A 105 -19.80 -0.92 -6.63
N LEU A 106 -18.69 -1.54 -6.24
CA LEU A 106 -18.66 -2.89 -5.67
C LEU A 106 -19.36 -2.93 -4.29
N PHE A 107 -19.14 -1.90 -3.47
CA PHE A 107 -19.67 -1.77 -2.10
C PHE A 107 -20.98 -0.99 -2.00
N SER A 108 -21.45 -0.36 -3.09
CA SER A 108 -22.77 0.30 -3.11
C SER A 108 -23.91 -0.70 -2.88
N ASP A 109 -25.05 -0.24 -2.37
CA ASP A 109 -26.25 -1.06 -2.14
C ASP A 109 -26.76 -1.78 -3.41
N SER A 110 -26.42 -1.26 -4.60
CA SER A 110 -26.76 -1.84 -5.89
C SER A 110 -25.63 -2.68 -6.53
N GLY A 111 -24.50 -2.77 -5.83
CA GLY A 111 -23.24 -3.35 -6.29
C GLY A 111 -23.27 -4.85 -6.50
N TRP A 112 -22.31 -5.35 -7.28
CA TRP A 112 -22.25 -6.77 -7.64
C TRP A 112 -22.03 -7.68 -6.43
N LEU A 113 -21.25 -7.25 -5.43
CA LEU A 113 -21.05 -8.02 -4.19
C LEU A 113 -22.31 -8.11 -3.35
N VAL A 114 -23.06 -7.00 -3.20
CA VAL A 114 -24.32 -6.97 -2.45
C VAL A 114 -25.34 -7.92 -3.09
N ARG A 115 -25.40 -7.96 -4.43
CA ARG A 115 -26.26 -8.92 -5.15
C ARG A 115 -25.83 -10.38 -4.97
N LEU A 116 -24.52 -10.65 -4.96
CA LEU A 116 -23.99 -12.02 -4.88
C LEU A 116 -24.10 -12.60 -3.46
N PHE A 117 -23.85 -11.79 -2.44
CA PHE A 117 -23.86 -12.22 -1.03
C PHE A 117 -25.14 -11.87 -0.27
N ASN A 118 -26.08 -11.13 -0.91
CA ASN A 118 -27.32 -10.66 -0.31
C ASN A 118 -27.11 -9.91 1.03
N LEU A 119 -26.00 -9.19 1.14
CA LEU A 119 -25.60 -8.46 2.35
C LEU A 119 -26.04 -7.00 2.21
N SER A 120 -26.91 -6.53 3.09
CA SER A 120 -27.14 -5.10 3.28
C SER A 120 -25.91 -4.51 3.97
N LEU A 121 -24.98 -3.95 3.20
CA LEU A 121 -23.79 -3.31 3.76
C LEU A 121 -24.19 -1.96 4.38
N PRO A 122 -23.97 -1.75 5.69
CA PRO A 122 -24.25 -0.45 6.31
C PRO A 122 -23.32 0.63 5.73
N SER A 123 -23.79 1.88 5.74
CA SER A 123 -23.01 3.06 5.35
C SER A 123 -21.61 3.03 5.98
N ASP A 124 -20.56 3.31 5.20
CA ASP A 124 -19.13 3.18 5.57
C ASP A 124 -18.67 4.22 6.61
N ARG A 125 -19.39 4.33 7.73
CA ARG A 125 -19.13 5.27 8.82
C ARG A 125 -17.82 4.99 9.55
N TYR A 126 -17.35 3.74 9.50
CA TYR A 126 -16.14 3.28 10.16
C TYR A 126 -14.94 3.17 9.22
N GLY A 127 -15.08 3.46 7.92
CA GLY A 127 -13.99 3.36 6.94
C GLY A 127 -13.50 1.94 6.70
N VAL A 128 -14.36 0.93 6.88
CA VAL A 128 -13.99 -0.49 6.68
C VAL A 128 -13.83 -0.78 5.19
N ALA A 129 -14.76 -0.30 4.35
CA ALA A 129 -14.66 -0.51 2.91
C ALA A 129 -13.44 0.25 2.35
N LEU A 130 -13.21 1.48 2.83
CA LEU A 130 -12.00 2.25 2.54
C LEU A 130 -10.72 1.52 2.98
N GLY A 131 -10.68 0.96 4.19
CA GLY A 131 -9.54 0.20 4.70
C GLY A 131 -9.24 -1.05 3.88
N LEU A 132 -10.28 -1.76 3.43
CA LEU A 132 -10.13 -2.96 2.59
C LEU A 132 -9.63 -2.60 1.18
N MET A 133 -10.13 -1.51 0.61
CA MET A 133 -9.63 -0.97 -0.65
C MET A 133 -8.14 -0.60 -0.54
N LEU A 134 -7.75 0.12 0.52
CA LEU A 134 -6.36 0.49 0.77
C LEU A 134 -5.49 -0.75 1.00
N ALA A 135 -5.96 -1.75 1.75
CA ALA A 135 -5.24 -3.01 1.97
C ALA A 135 -4.83 -3.68 0.66
N LEU A 136 -5.76 -3.74 -0.30
CA LEU A 136 -5.50 -4.33 -1.60
C LEU A 136 -4.47 -3.49 -2.40
N LYS A 137 -4.63 -2.17 -2.39
CA LYS A 137 -3.72 -1.24 -3.07
C LYS A 137 -2.31 -1.33 -2.51
N GLU A 138 -2.18 -1.31 -1.19
CA GLU A 138 -0.91 -1.37 -0.48
C GLU A 138 -0.25 -2.75 -0.61
N ALA A 139 -1.03 -3.84 -0.66
CA ALA A 139 -0.51 -5.19 -0.91
C ALA A 139 0.25 -5.27 -2.24
N TRP A 140 -0.27 -4.68 -3.32
CA TRP A 140 0.44 -4.66 -4.61
C TRP A 140 1.77 -3.91 -4.52
N PHE A 141 1.79 -2.79 -3.80
CA PHE A 141 3.01 -2.01 -3.60
C PHE A 141 4.05 -2.79 -2.77
N LEU A 142 3.61 -3.41 -1.67
CA LEU A 142 4.46 -4.25 -0.82
C LEU A 142 5.00 -5.46 -1.58
N LEU A 143 4.19 -6.11 -2.41
CA LEU A 143 4.64 -7.21 -3.27
C LEU A 143 5.70 -6.77 -4.27
N TRP A 144 5.52 -5.60 -4.89
CA TRP A 144 6.52 -5.05 -5.81
C TRP A 144 7.83 -4.68 -5.09
N PHE A 145 7.74 -4.05 -3.91
CA PHE A 145 8.89 -3.68 -3.10
C PHE A 145 9.65 -4.91 -2.58
N THR A 146 8.94 -5.88 -2.02
CA THR A 146 9.53 -7.15 -1.57
C THR A 146 10.15 -7.90 -2.74
N ALA A 147 9.51 -7.93 -3.92
CA ALA A 147 10.09 -8.53 -5.11
C ALA A 147 11.39 -7.87 -5.58
N ALA A 148 11.51 -6.55 -5.46
CA ALA A 148 12.75 -5.82 -5.76
C ALA A 148 13.86 -6.20 -4.77
N GLN A 149 13.54 -6.32 -3.48
CA GLN A 149 14.46 -6.80 -2.45
C GLN A 149 14.85 -8.28 -2.62
N LEU A 150 13.89 -9.14 -3.02
CA LEU A 150 14.10 -10.58 -3.20
C LEU A 150 15.00 -10.93 -4.38
N GLN A 151 15.13 -10.05 -5.37
CA GLN A 151 16.05 -10.22 -6.50
C GLN A 151 17.52 -9.96 -6.12
N SER A 152 17.82 -9.68 -4.85
CA SER A 152 19.20 -9.58 -4.39
C SER A 152 19.91 -10.95 -4.40
N GLU A 153 21.16 -10.96 -4.87
CA GLU A 153 22.06 -12.13 -4.94
C GLU A 153 22.17 -12.89 -3.60
N GLN A 154 22.08 -12.16 -2.48
CA GLN A 154 22.22 -12.71 -1.13
C GLN A 154 21.09 -13.69 -0.77
N LEU A 155 19.85 -13.45 -1.24
CA LEU A 155 18.70 -14.30 -0.92
C LEU A 155 18.72 -15.61 -1.71
N HIS A 156 19.24 -15.60 -2.94
CA HIS A 156 19.45 -16.81 -3.74
C HIS A 156 20.50 -17.73 -3.11
N GLN A 157 21.55 -17.16 -2.52
CA GLN A 157 22.55 -17.91 -1.77
C GLN A 157 21.96 -18.53 -0.49
N GLN A 158 21.12 -17.79 0.25
CA GLN A 158 20.45 -18.31 1.45
C GLN A 158 19.46 -19.44 1.14
N LEU A 159 18.69 -19.33 0.05
CA LEU A 159 17.81 -20.41 -0.41
C LEU A 159 18.57 -21.67 -0.81
N THR A 160 19.71 -21.50 -1.49
CA THR A 160 20.59 -22.61 -1.86
C THR A 160 21.17 -23.28 -0.61
N LEU A 161 21.66 -22.51 0.35
CA LEU A 161 22.17 -23.01 1.63
C LEU A 161 21.09 -23.75 2.44
N ALA A 162 19.88 -23.20 2.56
CA ALA A 162 18.77 -23.85 3.26
C ALA A 162 18.37 -25.18 2.61
N ARG A 163 18.42 -25.28 1.27
CA ARG A 163 18.19 -26.53 0.54
C ARG A 163 19.29 -27.55 0.76
N THR A 164 20.56 -27.13 0.83
CA THR A 164 21.68 -28.04 1.14
C THR A 164 21.64 -28.57 2.57
N LEU A 165 21.02 -27.81 3.49
CA LEU A 165 20.84 -28.20 4.89
C LEU A 165 19.66 -29.16 5.12
N GLY A 166 18.93 -29.55 4.07
CA GLY A 166 17.84 -30.52 4.16
C GLY A 166 16.50 -29.96 4.66
N TYR A 167 16.35 -28.63 4.74
CA TYR A 167 15.05 -28.03 5.07
C TYR A 167 14.03 -28.27 3.95
N GLY A 168 12.81 -28.68 4.33
CA GLY A 168 11.70 -28.86 3.39
C GLY A 168 11.32 -27.54 2.70
N GLU A 169 10.72 -27.60 1.51
CA GLU A 169 10.46 -26.40 0.69
C GLU A 169 9.66 -25.31 1.43
N LEU A 170 8.71 -25.70 2.29
CA LEU A 170 7.91 -24.76 3.07
C LEU A 170 8.70 -24.13 4.24
N GLN A 171 9.60 -24.89 4.88
CA GLN A 171 10.48 -24.37 5.93
C GLN A 171 11.53 -23.43 5.35
N ALA A 172 12.13 -23.77 4.20
CA ALA A 172 13.05 -22.89 3.50
C ALA A 172 12.36 -21.57 3.06
N ARG A 173 11.11 -21.65 2.59
CA ARG A 173 10.30 -20.46 2.23
C ARG A 173 10.00 -19.59 3.45
N MET A 174 9.55 -20.17 4.56
CA MET A 174 9.27 -19.41 5.80
C MET A 174 10.55 -18.83 6.44
N PHE A 175 11.67 -19.56 6.38
CA PHE A 175 12.94 -19.10 6.94
C PHE A 175 13.49 -17.86 6.22
N VAL A 176 13.42 -17.85 4.88
CA VAL A 176 13.89 -16.75 4.06
C VAL A 176 12.97 -15.54 4.13
N LEU A 177 11.65 -15.75 4.24
CA LEU A 177 10.64 -14.68 4.26
C LEU A 177 10.40 -14.08 5.64
N GLY A 178 10.47 -14.88 6.71
CA GLY A 178 10.19 -14.43 8.07
C GLY A 178 11.33 -13.62 8.71
N GLY A 179 12.54 -13.70 8.14
CA GLY A 179 13.74 -13.27 8.85
C GLY A 179 13.97 -14.10 10.13
N ARG A 180 15.19 -14.07 10.65
CA ARG A 180 15.58 -14.82 11.87
C ARG A 180 14.61 -14.65 13.05
N SER A 181 13.94 -13.50 13.15
CA SER A 181 13.02 -13.11 14.23
C SER A 181 11.66 -13.82 14.18
N PHE A 182 11.05 -14.03 13.00
CA PHE A 182 9.76 -14.71 12.89
C PHE A 182 9.89 -16.23 13.04
N PHE A 183 11.02 -16.80 12.59
CA PHE A 183 11.30 -18.22 12.76
C PHE A 183 11.53 -18.59 14.23
N LEU A 184 12.21 -17.75 15.01
CA LEU A 184 12.35 -17.94 16.46
C LEU A 184 11.01 -17.83 17.20
N ALA A 185 10.07 -17.03 16.69
CA ALA A 185 8.72 -16.94 17.25
C ALA A 185 7.85 -18.18 16.92
N LEU A 186 8.08 -18.85 15.78
CA LEU A 186 7.31 -20.02 15.34
C LEU A 186 7.93 -21.36 15.77
N ALA A 187 9.26 -21.43 15.92
CA ALA A 187 10.00 -22.60 16.41
C ALA A 187 10.09 -22.64 17.96
N GLY A 188 9.39 -21.74 18.64
CA GLY A 188 9.23 -21.71 20.10
C GLY A 188 8.11 -22.61 20.62
N PHE A 189 7.83 -23.72 19.92
CA PHE A 189 7.04 -24.87 20.38
C PHE A 189 7.65 -26.16 19.82
#